data_AF-A0A7M3SDS8-F1
#
_entry.id   AF-A0A7M3SDS8-F1
#
_cell.length_a   1.000
_cell.length_b   1.000
_cell.length_c   1.000
_cell.angle_alpha   90.00
_cell.angle_beta   90.00
_cell.angle_gamma   90.00
#
_symmetry.space_group_name_H-M   'P 1'
#
loop_
_entity.id
_entity.type
_entity.pdbx_description
1 polymer ?
#
loop_
_entity_poly.entity_id
_entity_poly.type
_entity_poly.pdbx_seq_one_letter_code
_entity_poly.pdbx_strand_id
1 'polypeptide(L)'
;MSKSFLLVGGSSDIARLLARLLLDEGHNITLLARDAERVEELVAHGAELIVGDALDEATVQAAVAHASQQGETGLSGMAHLVGSIALRPPHATKVDDFEAVIQTNLTSA
;
A
#
# COMPACT_ATOMS: atom_id res chain seq x y z
N MET A 1 -3.87 -0.37 -23.26
CA MET A 1 -5.00 0.10 -22.43
C MET A 1 -4.46 0.38 -21.05
N SER A 2 -4.81 1.51 -20.44
CA SER A 2 -4.40 1.79 -19.06
C SER A 2 -5.15 0.84 -18.12
N LYS A 3 -4.44 0.32 -17.13
CA LYS A 3 -4.97 -0.56 -16.08
C LYS A 3 -4.92 0.18 -14.76
N SER A 4 -5.80 -0.17 -13.83
CA SER A 4 -5.80 0.42 -12.48
C SER A 4 -5.18 -0.54 -11.47
N PHE A 5 -4.29 -0.03 -10.61
CA PHE A 5 -3.67 -0.78 -9.53
C PHE A 5 -3.74 -0.03 -8.19
N LEU A 6 -3.89 -0.79 -7.12
CA LEU A 6 -3.84 -0.30 -5.75
C LEU A 6 -2.59 -0.84 -5.04
N LEU A 7 -1.78 0.05 -4.46
CA LEU A 7 -0.62 -0.31 -3.64
C LEU A 7 -0.89 0.06 -2.18
N VAL A 8 -1.12 -0.95 -1.34
CA VAL A 8 -1.33 -0.77 0.11
C VAL A 8 0.02 -0.79 0.82
N GLY A 9 0.31 0.21 1.65
CA GLY A 9 1.68 0.47 2.12
C GLY A 9 2.51 1.22 1.07
N GLY A 10 1.87 2.16 0.36
CA GLY A 10 2.41 2.89 -0.80
C GLY A 10 3.72 3.65 -0.54
N SER A 11 4.05 3.94 0.72
CA SER A 11 5.28 4.64 1.12
C SER A 11 6.49 3.72 1.32
N SER A 12 6.35 2.40 1.17
CA SER A 12 7.47 1.45 1.28
C SER A 12 8.42 1.55 0.08
N ASP A 13 9.68 1.15 0.25
CA ASP A 13 10.68 1.22 -0.83
C ASP A 13 10.27 0.41 -2.06
N ILE A 14 9.72 -0.79 -1.83
CA ILE A 14 9.21 -1.67 -2.87
C ILE A 14 7.98 -1.05 -3.56
N ALA A 15 7.05 -0.48 -2.78
CA ALA A 15 5.87 0.17 -3.35
C ALA A 15 6.24 1.34 -4.24
N ARG A 16 7.23 2.16 -3.84
CA ARG A 16 7.65 3.32 -4.63
C ARG A 16 8.30 2.92 -5.95
N LEU A 17 9.14 1.89 -5.94
CA LEU A 17 9.71 1.32 -7.17
C LEU A 17 8.62 0.76 -8.09
N LEU A 18 7.69 -0.03 -7.55
CA LEU A 18 6.59 -0.60 -8.32
C LEU A 18 5.66 0.48 -8.89
N ALA A 19 5.32 1.50 -8.09
CA ALA A 19 4.50 2.63 -8.53
C ALA A 19 5.14 3.36 -9.71
N ARG A 20 6.45 3.65 -9.63
CA ARG A 20 7.18 4.31 -10.71
C ARG A 20 7.11 3.50 -12.00
N LEU A 21 7.42 2.20 -11.92
CA LEU A 21 7.38 1.30 -13.09
C LEU A 21 6.01 1.28 -13.75
N LEU A 22 4.94 1.16 -12.96
CA LEU A 22 3.59 1.10 -13.52
C LEU A 22 3.11 2.46 -14.07
N LEU A 23 3.49 3.57 -13.43
CA LEU A 23 3.22 4.91 -13.97
C LEU A 23 3.95 5.14 -15.30
N ASP A 24 5.22 4.74 -15.40
CA ASP A 24 6.01 4.82 -16.63
C ASP A 24 5.39 4.00 -17.78
N GLU A 25 4.69 2.91 -17.45
CA GLU A 25 3.90 2.08 -18.38
C GLU A 25 2.52 2.69 -18.74
N GLY A 26 2.15 3.82 -18.15
CA GLY A 26 0.88 4.52 -18.40
C GLY A 26 -0.31 3.88 -17.68
N HIS A 27 -0.09 3.30 -16.50
CA HIS A 27 -1.15 2.74 -15.66
C HIS A 27 -1.58 3.72 -14.56
N ASN A 28 -2.83 3.56 -14.11
CA ASN A 28 -3.41 4.38 -13.05
C ASN A 28 -3.08 3.76 -11.70
N ILE A 29 -2.40 4.53 -10.83
CA ILE A 29 -1.92 4.04 -9.54
C ILE A 29 -2.61 4.77 -8.41
N THR A 30 -3.26 4.01 -7.53
CA THR A 30 -3.71 4.49 -6.22
C THR A 30 -2.75 3.98 -5.15
N LEU A 31 -2.26 4.88 -4.32
CA LEU A 31 -1.40 4.59 -3.17
C LEU A 31 -2.24 4.72 -1.90
N LEU A 32 -2.20 3.71 -1.02
CA LEU A 32 -2.67 3.84 0.36
C LEU A 32 -1.45 3.88 1.29
N ALA A 33 -1.23 5.04 1.92
CA ALA A 33 -0.09 5.26 2.81
C ALA A 33 -0.44 6.23 3.95
N ARG A 34 0.25 6.11 5.08
CA ARG A 34 0.05 7.00 6.24
C ARG A 34 0.74 8.35 6.10
N ASP A 35 1.87 8.35 5.41
CA ASP A 35 2.78 9.49 5.32
C ASP A 35 2.79 10.00 3.87
N ALA A 36 2.14 11.15 3.67
CA ALA A 36 2.00 11.77 2.35
C ALA A 36 3.35 12.31 1.83
N GLU A 37 4.19 12.84 2.72
CA GLU A 37 5.48 13.44 2.36
C GLU A 37 6.39 12.41 1.68
N ARG A 38 6.33 11.15 2.15
CA ARG A 38 7.14 10.05 1.60
C ARG A 38 6.78 9.64 0.17
N VAL A 39 5.63 10.07 -0.35
CA VAL A 39 5.12 9.69 -1.68
C VAL A 39 4.81 10.88 -2.58
N GLU A 40 5.17 12.11 -2.18
CA GLU A 40 4.96 13.33 -2.97
C GLU A 40 5.50 13.21 -4.40
N GLU A 41 6.68 12.60 -4.55
CA GLU A 41 7.32 12.38 -5.86
C GLU A 41 6.55 11.44 -6.80
N LEU A 42 5.68 10.59 -6.27
CA LEU A 42 4.82 9.70 -7.05
C LEU A 42 3.50 10.38 -7.39
N VAL A 43 2.96 11.16 -6.44
CA VAL A 43 1.78 11.99 -6.68
C VAL A 43 2.06 13.02 -7.78
N ALA A 44 3.22 13.68 -7.72
CA ALA A 44 3.69 14.57 -8.78
C ALA A 44 3.90 13.86 -10.13
N HIS A 45 4.06 12.54 -10.13
CA HIS A 45 4.20 11.69 -11.31
C HIS A 45 2.85 11.10 -11.79
N GLY A 46 1.74 11.47 -11.15
CA GLY A 46 0.40 11.06 -11.57
C GLY A 46 -0.24 9.94 -10.75
N ALA A 47 0.39 9.48 -9.66
CA ALA A 47 -0.30 8.62 -8.70
C ALA A 47 -1.35 9.39 -7.91
N GLU A 48 -2.44 8.73 -7.55
CA GLU A 48 -3.41 9.23 -6.60
C GLU A 48 -3.11 8.68 -5.20
N LEU A 49 -3.24 9.53 -4.18
CA LEU A 49 -2.93 9.17 -2.80
C LEU A 49 -4.19 9.17 -1.94
N ILE A 50 -4.38 8.09 -1.19
CA ILE A 50 -5.30 8.00 -0.07
C ILE A 50 -4.47 7.92 1.20
N VAL A 51 -4.62 8.93 2.06
CA VAL A 51 -3.92 8.98 3.34
C VAL A 51 -4.70 8.17 4.37
N GLY A 52 -4.08 7.14 4.94
CA GLY A 52 -4.72 6.32 5.97
C GLY A 52 -3.90 5.10 6.38
N ASP A 53 -4.42 4.36 7.36
CA ASP A 53 -3.79 3.14 7.87
C ASP A 53 -4.40 1.89 7.20
N ALA A 54 -3.54 0.93 6.85
CA ALA A 54 -3.95 -0.34 6.26
C ALA A 54 -4.57 -1.31 7.27
N LEU A 55 -4.48 -1.01 8.57
CA LEU A 55 -5.20 -1.71 9.63
C LEU A 55 -6.65 -1.23 9.78
N ASP A 56 -7.03 -0.11 9.16
CA ASP A 56 -8.40 0.37 9.16
C ASP A 56 -9.15 -0.14 7.93
N GLU A 57 -10.04 -1.10 8.15
CA GLU A 57 -10.87 -1.73 7.11
C GLU A 57 -11.65 -0.69 6.28
N ALA A 58 -12.19 0.35 6.92
CA ALA A 58 -12.96 1.38 6.21
C ALA A 58 -12.08 2.17 5.24
N THR A 59 -10.85 2.48 5.65
CA THR A 59 -9.84 3.12 4.81
C THR A 59 -9.47 2.23 3.62
N VAL A 60 -9.24 0.93 3.84
CA VAL A 60 -8.89 0.00 2.77
C VAL A 60 -10.05 -0.16 1.78
N GLN A 61 -11.29 -0.30 2.27
CA GLN A 61 -12.48 -0.37 1.42
C GLN A 61 -12.65 0.88 0.55
N ALA A 62 -12.43 2.07 1.13
CA ALA A 62 -12.45 3.32 0.36
C ALA A 62 -11.37 3.34 -0.73
N ALA A 63 -10.17 2.83 -0.42
CA ALA A 63 -9.07 2.75 -1.40
C ALA A 63 -9.35 1.78 -2.54
N VAL A 64 -9.93 0.61 -2.25
CA VAL A 64 -10.36 -0.36 -3.27
C VAL A 64 -11.46 0.23 -4.15
N ALA A 65 -12.46 0.87 -3.56
CA ALA A 65 -13.55 1.51 -4.29
C ALA A 65 -13.04 2.62 -5.22
N HIS A 66 -12.13 3.46 -4.72
CA HIS A 66 -11.50 4.53 -5.48
C HIS A 66 -10.67 3.99 -6.65
N ALA A 67 -9.74 3.07 -6.38
CA ALA A 67 -8.90 2.48 -7.42
C ALA A 67 -9.72 1.75 -8.48
N SER A 68 -10.83 1.11 -8.11
CA SER A 68 -11.73 0.45 -9.05
C SER A 68 -12.39 1.43 -10.03
N GLN A 69 -12.61 2.68 -9.65
CA GLN A 69 -13.20 3.70 -10.53
C GLN A 69 -12.19 4.26 -11.55
N GLN A 70 -10.89 4.04 -11.34
CA GLN A 70 -9.84 4.56 -12.21
C GLN A 70 -9.59 3.69 -13.45
N GLY A 71 -10.09 2.45 -13.49
CA GLY A 71 -9.89 1.53 -14.62
C GLY A 71 -11.17 1.34 -15.42
N GLU A 72 -11.07 1.28 -16.75
CA GLU A 72 -12.23 1.00 -17.63
C GLU A 72 -12.92 -0.34 -17.30
N THR A 73 -12.15 -1.32 -16.83
CA THR A 73 -12.62 -2.66 -16.43
C THR A 73 -12.57 -2.87 -14.92
N GLY A 74 -12.45 -1.80 -14.13
CA GLY A 74 -12.24 -1.90 -12.69
C GLY A 74 -10.78 -2.07 -12.27
N LEU A 75 -10.58 -2.57 -11.05
CA LEU A 75 -9.26 -2.83 -10.48
C LEU A 75 -8.58 -4.02 -11.17
N SER A 76 -7.41 -3.80 -11.76
CA SER A 76 -6.64 -4.83 -12.47
C SER A 76 -5.67 -5.59 -11.55
N GLY A 77 -5.32 -5.02 -10.41
CA GLY A 77 -4.48 -5.68 -9.42
C GLY A 77 -4.33 -4.86 -8.14
N MET A 78 -3.95 -5.56 -7.08
CA MET A 78 -3.63 -4.95 -5.79
C MET A 78 -2.35 -5.59 -5.24
N ALA A 79 -1.47 -4.79 -4.69
CA ALA A 79 -0.28 -5.26 -3.98
C ALA A 79 -0.34 -4.81 -2.51
N HIS A 80 -0.29 -5.77 -1.59
CA HIS A 80 -0.16 -5.51 -0.17
C HIS A 80 1.32 -5.48 0.20
N LEU A 81 1.82 -4.29 0.51
CA LEU A 81 3.24 -3.98 0.75
C LEU A 81 3.44 -3.34 2.13
N VAL A 82 2.50 -3.58 3.04
CA VAL A 82 2.64 -3.24 4.46
C VAL A 82 3.46 -4.33 5.12
N GLY A 83 4.43 -3.93 5.92
CA GLY A 83 5.25 -4.90 6.61
C GLY A 83 6.14 -4.26 7.67
N SER A 84 6.38 -5.02 8.72
CA SER A 84 7.36 -4.75 9.74
C SER A 84 8.17 -6.02 10.04
N ILE A 85 9.35 -5.84 10.60
CA ILE A 85 10.19 -6.96 11.05
C ILE A 85 10.70 -6.68 12.46
N ALA A 86 10.49 -7.64 13.36
CA ALA A 86 11.08 -7.64 14.69
C ALA A 86 12.17 -8.71 14.77
N LEU A 87 13.43 -8.28 14.76
CA LEU A 87 14.58 -9.18 14.86
C LEU A 87 15.01 -9.34 16.32
N ARG A 88 14.58 -10.43 16.96
CA ARG A 88 15.00 -10.83 18.30
C ARG A 88 15.19 -12.34 18.38
N PRO A 89 16.12 -12.83 19.22
CA PRO A 89 16.22 -14.26 19.45
C PRO A 89 14.93 -14.75 20.15
N PRO A 90 14.46 -15.98 19.90
CA PRO A 90 13.13 -16.43 20.35
C PRO A 90 12.87 -16.29 21.85
N HIS A 91 13.91 -16.46 22.68
CA HIS A 91 13.80 -16.34 24.14
C HIS A 91 13.68 -14.88 24.65
N ALA A 92 13.92 -13.89 23.78
CA ALA A 92 13.83 -12.46 24.11
C ALA A 92 12.70 -11.76 23.34
N THR A 93 11.95 -12.47 22.52
CA THR A 93 10.76 -11.96 21.83
C THR A 93 9.59 -11.95 22.80
N LYS A 94 9.02 -10.77 23.06
CA LYS A 94 7.79 -10.68 23.86
C LYS A 94 6.60 -11.07 22.98
N VAL A 95 5.54 -11.57 23.63
CA VAL A 95 4.28 -11.90 22.95
C VAL A 95 3.74 -10.67 22.21
N ASP A 96 3.72 -9.50 22.85
CA ASP A 96 3.25 -8.25 22.24
C ASP A 96 4.01 -7.89 20.96
N ASP A 97 5.33 -8.10 20.92
CA ASP A 97 6.13 -7.83 19.72
C ASP A 97 5.77 -8.79 18.58
N PHE A 98 5.53 -10.07 18.92
CA PHE A 98 5.11 -11.08 17.96
C PHE A 98 3.72 -10.76 17.40
N GLU A 99 2.77 -10.44 18.27
CA GLU A 99 1.39 -10.09 17.89
C GLU A 99 1.36 -8.83 17.00
N ALA A 100 2.15 -7.81 17.32
CA ALA A 100 2.24 -6.60 16.50
C ALA A 100 2.74 -6.87 15.08
N VAL A 101 3.71 -7.79 14.92
CA VAL A 101 4.20 -8.22 13.60
C VAL A 101 3.12 -8.99 12.85
N ILE A 102 2.40 -9.91 13.52
CA ILE A 102 1.28 -10.64 12.90
C ILE A 102 0.19 -9.66 12.46
N GLN A 103 -0.17 -8.69 13.32
CA GLN A 103 -1.17 -7.68 12.98
C GLN A 103 -0.78 -6.87 11.74
N THR A 104 0.46 -6.39 11.71
CA THR A 104 0.95 -5.54 10.62
C THR A 104 1.17 -6.29 9.31
N ASN A 105 1.54 -7.57 9.36
CA ASN A 105 1.97 -8.30 8.16
C ASN A 105 0.90 -9.24 7.60
N LEU A 106 -0.04 -9.69 8.44
CA LEU A 106 -1.02 -10.71 8.07
C LEU A 106 -2.47 -10.24 8.14
N THR A 107 -2.83 -9.40 9.12
CA THR A 107 -4.23 -8.98 9.29
C THR A 107 -4.55 -7.63 8.66
N SER A 108 -3.54 -6.88 8.22
CA SER A 108 -3.76 -5.64 7.47
C SER A 108 -4.19 -5.92 6.03
N ALA A 109 -4.85 -4.92 5.43
CA ALA A 109 -5.47 -4.91 4.10
C ALA A 109 -6.72 -5.79 3.97
#